data_AF-X0YUN3-F1
#
_entry.id   AF-X0YUN3-F1
#
_cell.length_a   1.000
_cell.length_b   1.000
_cell.length_c   1.000
_cell.angle_alpha   90.00
_cell.angle_beta   90.00
_cell.angle_gamma   90.00
#
_symmetry.space_group_name_H-M   'P 1'
#
loop_
_entity.id
_entity.type
_entity.pdbx_description
1 polymer ?
#
loop_
_entity_poly.entity_id
_entity_poly.type
_entity_poly.pdbx_seq_one_letter_code
_entity_poly.pdbx_strand_id
1 'polypeptide(L)'
;TPACHDTGSAVAAVPVEDDINYSYISSGTWSLLGIETPEPIINEMSFKYNFTNEGSADGGFRFLKNITGFWIIQECKKFWDENVKSYSYDELTEMALKYGPANFRIDPDDSRFLKPGLIDDNMPDKIKDYCQETGQKVPETPAEIVRGVIESLADKYTETIKMIEEITDRTINEIYIIGGGCRNGLLCQLVANATGLPVFAGPVEATAIGNLMVQAKSMGQIKSIVEGRKII
;
A
#
# COMPACT_ATOMS: atom_id res chain seq x y z
N THR A 1 20.85 2.86 -12.76
CA THR A 1 21.17 1.56 -12.12
C THR A 1 19.95 0.68 -12.30
N PRO A 2 20.06 -0.63 -12.59
CA PRO A 2 18.87 -1.44 -12.80
C PRO A 2 17.99 -1.43 -11.55
N ALA A 3 16.67 -1.33 -11.73
CA ALA A 3 15.70 -1.55 -10.66
C ALA A 3 15.59 -3.05 -10.35
N CYS A 4 16.67 -3.64 -9.82
CA CYS A 4 16.71 -5.06 -9.43
C CYS A 4 15.75 -5.38 -8.26
N HIS A 5 15.19 -4.35 -7.62
CA HIS A 5 14.18 -4.47 -6.59
C HIS A 5 12.79 -4.24 -7.20
N ASP A 6 11.84 -5.15 -6.92
CA ASP A 6 10.49 -5.12 -7.49
C ASP A 6 9.79 -3.78 -7.28
N THR A 7 9.89 -3.19 -6.08
CA THR A 7 9.30 -1.87 -5.81
C THR A 7 9.95 -0.76 -6.62
N GLY A 8 11.26 -0.83 -6.87
CA GLY A 8 11.94 0.15 -7.72
C GLY A 8 11.44 0.10 -9.16
N SER A 9 11.13 -1.11 -9.64
CA SER A 9 10.51 -1.29 -10.96
C SER A 9 9.06 -0.79 -10.94
N ALA A 10 8.27 -1.13 -9.92
CA ALA A 10 6.89 -0.68 -9.82
C ALA A 10 6.77 0.87 -9.84
N VAL A 11 7.60 1.56 -9.07
CA VAL A 11 7.58 3.04 -8.99
C VAL A 11 8.00 3.69 -10.32
N ALA A 12 8.88 3.06 -11.09
CA ALA A 12 9.23 3.57 -12.42
C ALA A 12 8.01 3.63 -13.36
N ALA A 13 7.02 2.75 -13.17
CA ALA A 13 5.81 2.66 -13.97
C ALA A 13 4.64 3.55 -13.47
N VAL A 14 4.85 4.40 -12.45
CA VAL A 14 3.80 5.33 -11.99
C VAL A 14 3.53 6.37 -13.08
N PRO A 15 2.30 6.47 -13.63
CA PRO A 15 1.99 7.35 -14.75
C PRO A 15 1.68 8.77 -14.27
N VAL A 16 2.63 9.38 -13.56
CA VAL A 16 2.52 10.75 -13.07
C VAL A 16 2.88 11.75 -14.17
N GLU A 17 2.12 12.84 -14.26
CA GLU A 17 2.47 13.98 -15.11
C GLU A 17 3.67 14.75 -14.54
N ASP A 18 4.34 15.52 -15.40
CA ASP A 18 5.49 16.32 -14.98
C ASP A 18 5.05 17.39 -13.94
N ASP A 19 5.93 17.71 -12.99
CA ASP A 19 5.75 18.76 -11.97
C ASP A 19 4.59 18.58 -10.96
N ILE A 20 4.06 17.36 -10.79
CA ILE A 20 3.08 17.04 -9.74
C ILE A 20 3.77 16.51 -8.48
N ASN A 21 3.44 17.07 -7.31
CA ASN A 21 3.80 16.45 -6.03
C ASN A 21 2.84 15.27 -5.77
N TYR A 22 3.32 14.07 -6.01
CA TYR A 22 2.51 12.86 -5.89
C TYR A 22 3.07 11.94 -4.80
N SER A 23 2.22 11.09 -4.25
CA SER A 23 2.62 9.91 -3.50
C SER A 23 2.25 8.65 -4.27
N TYR A 24 3.10 7.62 -4.19
CA TYR A 24 2.76 6.29 -4.66
C TYR A 24 2.51 5.34 -3.48
N ILE A 25 1.66 4.34 -3.72
CA ILE A 25 1.43 3.19 -2.85
C ILE A 25 1.64 1.95 -3.73
N SER A 26 2.79 1.30 -3.60
CA SER A 26 3.01 -0.03 -4.18
C SER A 26 2.32 -1.05 -3.31
N SER A 27 1.08 -1.41 -3.66
CA SER A 27 0.20 -2.24 -2.85
C SER A 27 0.24 -3.69 -3.33
N GLY A 28 0.90 -4.54 -2.54
CA GLY A 28 0.90 -6.00 -2.70
C GLY A 28 0.64 -6.67 -1.37
N THR A 29 1.33 -7.80 -1.11
CA THR A 29 1.34 -8.42 0.23
C THR A 29 1.75 -7.38 1.28
N TRP A 30 2.85 -6.69 1.03
CA TRP A 30 3.23 -5.48 1.76
C TRP A 30 2.80 -4.25 0.98
N SER A 31 2.62 -3.12 1.67
CA SER A 31 2.38 -1.83 1.02
C SER A 31 3.54 -0.88 1.28
N LEU A 32 4.16 -0.40 0.21
CA LEU A 32 5.25 0.58 0.27
C LEU A 32 4.71 1.92 -0.19
N LEU A 33 4.60 2.86 0.75
CA LEU A 33 4.04 4.18 0.53
C LEU A 33 5.16 5.22 0.60
N GLY A 34 5.30 6.04 -0.43
CA GLY A 34 6.37 7.03 -0.48
C GLY A 34 6.28 8.04 -1.62
N ILE A 35 7.39 8.73 -1.82
CA ILE A 35 7.62 9.74 -2.87
C ILE A 35 9.00 9.53 -3.53
N GLU A 36 9.17 10.05 -4.74
CA GLU A 36 10.49 10.17 -5.37
C GLU A 36 11.14 11.51 -5.02
N THR A 37 12.43 11.48 -4.67
CA THR A 37 13.23 12.63 -4.23
C THR A 37 14.59 12.62 -4.92
N PRO A 38 15.18 13.78 -5.25
CA PRO A 38 16.51 13.81 -5.87
C PRO A 38 17.63 13.45 -4.89
N GLU A 39 17.48 13.80 -3.61
CA GLU A 39 18.43 13.60 -2.53
C GLU A 39 17.77 12.86 -1.36
N PRO A 40 18.52 12.09 -0.55
CA PRO A 40 17.93 11.35 0.54
C PRO A 40 17.48 12.30 1.67
N ILE A 41 16.35 12.00 2.29
CA ILE A 41 15.80 12.78 3.40
C ILE A 41 16.23 12.15 4.73
N ILE A 42 17.20 12.78 5.39
CA ILE A 42 17.80 12.30 6.65
C ILE A 42 17.66 13.38 7.71
N ASN A 43 16.68 13.25 8.60
CA ASN A 43 16.45 14.16 9.71
C ASN A 43 15.79 13.43 10.91
N GLU A 44 15.59 14.13 12.02
CA GLU A 44 14.98 13.56 13.23
C GLU A 44 13.56 13.03 12.99
N MET A 45 12.77 13.68 12.13
CA MET A 45 11.41 13.26 11.81
C MET A 45 11.40 11.99 10.96
N SER A 46 12.27 11.87 9.95
CA SER A 46 12.37 10.67 9.13
C SER A 46 12.86 9.47 9.94
N PHE A 47 13.76 9.67 10.91
CA PHE A 47 14.13 8.64 11.88
C PHE A 47 12.97 8.26 12.81
N LYS A 48 12.32 9.25 13.45
CA LYS A 48 11.21 9.03 14.39
C LYS A 48 10.04 8.30 13.73
N TYR A 49 9.67 8.68 12.52
CA TYR A 49 8.58 8.05 11.77
C TYR A 49 9.02 6.79 11.02
N ASN A 50 10.27 6.35 11.17
CA ASN A 50 10.81 5.11 10.61
C ASN A 50 10.64 5.02 9.08
N PHE A 51 11.04 6.08 8.37
CA PHE A 51 11.13 6.11 6.91
C PHE A 51 12.50 5.63 6.44
N THR A 52 12.55 5.10 5.22
CA THR A 52 13.77 4.67 4.54
C THR A 52 14.00 5.45 3.25
N ASN A 53 15.25 5.48 2.80
CA ASN A 53 15.67 6.04 1.52
C ASN A 53 16.24 4.91 0.65
N GLU A 54 15.49 4.46 -0.35
CA GLU A 54 15.95 3.44 -1.32
C GLU A 54 16.34 4.08 -2.65
N GLY A 55 17.23 3.46 -3.44
CA GLY A 55 17.56 3.98 -4.78
C GLY A 55 16.40 3.86 -5.78
N SER A 56 16.26 4.84 -6.68
CA SER A 56 15.32 4.83 -7.81
C SER A 56 15.96 4.35 -9.13
N ALA A 57 15.13 3.97 -10.10
CA ALA A 57 15.57 3.44 -11.39
C ALA A 57 16.37 4.45 -12.24
N ASP A 58 16.01 5.74 -12.17
CA ASP A 58 16.62 6.83 -12.94
C ASP A 58 17.49 7.79 -12.10
N GLY A 59 18.07 7.28 -11.01
CA GLY A 59 18.77 8.11 -10.04
C GLY A 59 17.82 8.78 -9.04
N GLY A 60 18.38 9.40 -8.00
CA GLY A 60 17.61 9.84 -6.85
C GLY A 60 17.16 8.68 -5.94
N PHE A 61 16.16 8.98 -5.11
CA PHE A 61 15.73 8.14 -4.00
C PHE A 61 14.20 8.01 -3.94
N ARG A 62 13.76 6.84 -3.50
CA ARG A 62 12.42 6.54 -3.05
C ARG A 62 12.39 6.68 -1.53
N PHE A 63 11.82 7.79 -1.06
CA PHE A 63 11.61 8.04 0.36
C PHE A 63 10.27 7.43 0.77
N LEU A 64 10.30 6.32 1.53
CA LEU A 64 9.12 5.50 1.75
C LEU A 64 9.05 4.90 3.15
N LYS A 65 7.85 4.45 3.51
CA LYS A 65 7.56 3.65 4.69
C LYS A 65 6.97 2.31 4.28
N ASN A 66 7.38 1.25 4.97
CA ASN A 66 6.80 -0.08 4.83
C ASN A 66 5.58 -0.19 5.73
N ILE A 67 4.49 -0.74 5.18
CA ILE A 67 3.22 -0.99 5.88
C ILE A 67 2.84 -2.45 5.62
N THR A 68 2.33 -3.16 6.63
CA THR A 68 1.99 -4.59 6.53
C THR A 68 1.07 -4.90 5.34
N GLY A 69 0.20 -3.98 4.94
CA GLY A 69 -0.57 -4.07 3.69
C GLY A 69 -1.61 -5.19 3.70
N PHE A 70 -1.83 -5.81 2.54
CA PHE A 70 -2.84 -6.87 2.38
C PHE A 70 -2.48 -8.20 3.04
N TRP A 71 -1.26 -8.37 3.54
CA TRP A 71 -0.82 -9.56 4.27
C TRP A 71 -1.83 -10.03 5.32
N ILE A 72 -2.43 -9.09 6.07
CA ILE A 72 -3.44 -9.39 7.09
C ILE A 72 -4.66 -10.11 6.47
N ILE A 73 -5.15 -9.61 5.33
CA ILE A 73 -6.29 -10.22 4.62
C ILE A 73 -5.87 -11.55 3.98
N GLN A 74 -4.64 -11.66 3.47
CA GLN A 74 -4.11 -12.91 2.91
C GLN A 74 -4.08 -14.03 3.96
N GLU A 75 -3.60 -13.75 5.17
CA GLU A 75 -3.56 -14.71 6.27
C GLU A 75 -4.96 -15.03 6.81
N CYS A 76 -5.86 -14.05 6.90
CA CYS A 76 -7.27 -14.31 7.22
C CYS A 76 -7.93 -15.25 6.21
N LYS A 77 -7.74 -14.96 4.91
CA LYS A 77 -8.26 -15.76 3.82
C LYS A 77 -7.71 -17.19 3.87
N LYS A 78 -6.40 -17.35 4.06
CA LYS A 78 -5.76 -18.66 4.17
C LYS A 78 -6.40 -19.51 5.27
N PHE A 79 -6.60 -18.93 6.46
CA PHE A 79 -7.26 -19.62 7.55
C PHE A 79 -8.71 -20.00 7.22
N TRP A 80 -9.49 -19.09 6.64
CA TRP A 80 -10.87 -19.37 6.26
C TRP A 80 -10.99 -20.43 5.16
N ASP A 81 -10.11 -20.41 4.16
CA ASP A 81 -10.08 -21.40 3.08
C ASP A 81 -9.86 -22.81 3.61
N GLU A 82 -8.99 -22.96 4.61
CA GLU A 82 -8.65 -24.25 5.22
C GLU A 82 -9.70 -24.77 6.20
N ASN A 83 -10.39 -23.87 6.93
CA ASN A 83 -11.19 -24.24 8.11
C ASN A 83 -12.70 -23.94 8.00
N VAL A 84 -13.11 -23.09 7.05
CA VAL A 84 -14.49 -22.59 6.96
C VAL A 84 -15.06 -22.79 5.57
N LYS A 85 -14.54 -22.04 4.59
CA LYS A 85 -14.97 -22.04 3.19
C LYS A 85 -13.89 -21.34 2.37
N SER A 86 -13.65 -21.84 1.17
CA SER A 86 -12.82 -21.11 0.21
C SER A 86 -13.50 -19.82 -0.28
N TYR A 87 -12.77 -18.71 -0.20
CA TYR A 87 -13.16 -17.40 -0.72
C TYR A 87 -12.23 -16.96 -1.85
N SER A 88 -12.72 -16.14 -2.77
CA SER A 88 -11.90 -15.30 -3.63
C SER A 88 -11.70 -13.90 -3.03
N TYR A 89 -10.66 -13.17 -3.45
CA TYR A 89 -10.45 -11.78 -2.99
C TYR A 89 -11.59 -10.85 -3.42
N ASP A 90 -12.19 -11.10 -4.59
CA ASP A 90 -13.32 -10.32 -5.09
C ASP A 90 -14.55 -10.55 -4.22
N GLU A 91 -14.85 -11.81 -3.85
CA GLU A 91 -15.94 -12.12 -2.90
C GLU A 91 -15.72 -11.45 -1.54
N LEU A 92 -14.50 -11.50 -0.98
CA LEU A 92 -14.19 -10.84 0.29
C LEU A 92 -14.40 -9.32 0.21
N THR A 93 -13.97 -8.71 -0.90
CA THR A 93 -14.14 -7.26 -1.13
C THR A 93 -15.60 -6.89 -1.30
N GLU A 94 -16.39 -7.69 -2.03
CA GLU A 94 -17.82 -7.47 -2.22
C GLU A 94 -18.59 -7.62 -0.91
N MET A 95 -18.26 -8.63 -0.10
CA MET A 95 -18.85 -8.83 1.23
C MET A 95 -18.54 -7.66 2.16
N ALA A 96 -17.30 -7.18 2.18
CA ALA A 96 -16.92 -6.01 2.97
C ALA A 96 -17.63 -4.73 2.49
N LEU A 97 -17.80 -4.56 1.17
CA LEU A 97 -18.56 -3.43 0.63
C LEU A 97 -20.02 -3.47 1.09
N LYS A 98 -20.67 -4.63 0.99
CA LYS A 98 -22.08 -4.83 1.41
C LYS A 98 -22.28 -4.67 2.92
N TYR A 99 -21.29 -5.05 3.73
CA TYR A 99 -21.34 -4.90 5.18
C TYR A 99 -21.46 -3.43 5.62
N GLY A 100 -20.84 -2.51 4.88
CA GLY A 100 -20.78 -1.09 5.25
C GLY A 100 -19.62 -0.81 6.22
N PRO A 101 -19.56 0.36 6.88
CA PRO A 101 -18.45 0.72 7.77
C PRO A 101 -18.26 -0.24 8.95
N ALA A 102 -17.01 -0.56 9.29
CA ALA A 102 -16.69 -1.38 10.47
C ALA A 102 -16.63 -0.51 11.73
N ASN A 103 -16.94 -1.13 12.87
CA ASN A 103 -16.93 -0.47 14.19
C ASN A 103 -15.62 -0.66 14.96
N PHE A 104 -14.55 -1.03 14.26
CA PHE A 104 -13.22 -1.19 14.83
C PHE A 104 -12.14 -0.72 13.84
N ARG A 105 -10.97 -0.41 14.39
CA ARG A 105 -9.73 -0.15 13.67
C ARG A 105 -8.58 -0.90 14.33
N ILE A 106 -7.66 -1.41 13.52
CA ILE A 106 -6.40 -1.96 13.99
C ILE A 106 -5.26 -1.04 13.56
N ASP A 107 -4.12 -1.10 14.26
CA ASP A 107 -2.88 -0.59 13.68
C ASP A 107 -2.27 -1.70 12.81
N PRO A 108 -2.24 -1.58 11.46
CA PRO A 108 -1.70 -2.63 10.61
C PRO A 108 -0.21 -2.93 10.89
N ASP A 109 0.52 -1.98 11.48
CA ASP A 109 1.94 -2.12 11.80
C ASP A 109 2.18 -2.67 13.23
N ASP A 110 1.13 -3.01 14.00
CA ASP A 110 1.30 -3.72 15.25
C ASP A 110 2.04 -5.05 14.99
N SER A 111 3.09 -5.29 15.78
CA SER A 111 3.97 -6.45 15.67
C SER A 111 3.24 -7.81 15.63
N ARG A 112 2.02 -7.89 16.18
CA ARG A 112 1.19 -9.10 16.14
C ARG A 112 0.78 -9.50 14.72
N PHE A 113 0.61 -8.52 13.83
CA PHE A 113 0.16 -8.72 12.44
C PHE A 113 1.32 -9.01 11.47
N LEU A 114 2.56 -8.75 11.88
CA LEU A 114 3.76 -9.09 11.09
C LEU A 114 4.01 -10.60 11.01
N LYS A 115 3.56 -11.34 12.03
CA LYS A 115 3.77 -12.79 12.13
C LYS A 115 2.60 -13.54 11.47
N PRO A 116 2.88 -14.60 10.69
CA PRO A 116 1.82 -15.45 10.14
C PRO A 116 0.93 -16.02 11.25
N GLY A 117 -0.27 -16.43 10.88
CA GLY A 117 -1.16 -17.16 11.79
C GLY A 117 -0.58 -18.54 12.13
N LEU A 118 -0.70 -18.96 13.39
CA LEU A 118 -0.50 -20.34 13.82
C LEU A 118 -1.87 -21.01 14.02
N ILE A 119 -1.88 -22.34 14.18
CA ILE A 119 -3.14 -23.10 14.27
C ILE A 119 -4.00 -22.65 15.47
N ASP A 120 -3.35 -22.27 16.57
CA ASP A 120 -3.98 -21.79 17.81
C ASP A 120 -3.88 -20.25 17.98
N ASP A 121 -3.38 -19.53 16.96
CA ASP A 121 -3.17 -18.08 16.96
C ASP A 121 -3.27 -17.55 15.51
N ASN A 122 -4.45 -17.73 14.91
CA ASN A 122 -4.71 -17.36 13.52
C ASN A 122 -4.97 -15.84 13.39
N MET A 123 -4.82 -15.31 12.17
CA MET A 123 -4.95 -13.86 11.94
C MET A 123 -6.33 -13.28 12.34
N PRO A 124 -7.48 -13.94 12.06
CA PRO A 124 -8.77 -13.49 12.56
C PRO A 124 -8.84 -13.36 14.09
N ASP A 125 -8.28 -14.32 14.83
CA ASP A 125 -8.29 -14.28 16.29
C ASP A 125 -7.36 -13.17 16.83
N LYS A 126 -6.19 -12.95 16.22
CA LYS A 126 -5.33 -11.78 16.56
C LYS A 126 -6.05 -10.44 16.40
N ILE A 127 -6.90 -10.31 15.38
CA ILE A 127 -7.71 -9.11 15.16
C ILE A 127 -8.76 -8.96 16.26
N LYS A 128 -9.45 -10.06 16.63
CA LYS A 128 -10.42 -10.05 17.72
C LYS A 128 -9.77 -9.69 19.05
N ASP A 129 -8.60 -10.27 19.34
CA ASP A 129 -7.83 -10.01 20.56
C ASP A 129 -7.40 -8.55 20.61
N TYR A 130 -6.89 -7.98 19.50
CA TYR A 130 -6.57 -6.56 19.41
C TYR A 130 -7.80 -5.70 19.74
N CYS A 131 -8.96 -6.02 19.16
CA CYS A 131 -10.19 -5.27 19.42
C CYS A 131 -10.62 -5.38 20.89
N GLN A 132 -10.52 -6.57 21.49
CA GLN A 132 -10.86 -6.79 22.88
C GLN A 132 -9.93 -6.01 23.83
N GLU A 133 -8.62 -6.09 23.61
CA GLU A 133 -7.60 -5.40 24.42
C GLU A 133 -7.72 -3.87 24.35
N THR A 134 -8.13 -3.35 23.18
CA THR A 134 -8.31 -1.92 22.95
C THR A 134 -9.73 -1.43 23.27
N GLY A 135 -10.61 -2.29 23.78
CA GLY A 135 -11.98 -1.95 24.18
C GLY A 135 -12.91 -1.62 23.00
N GLN A 136 -12.57 -2.07 21.79
CA GLN A 136 -13.36 -1.90 20.57
C GLN A 136 -14.37 -3.04 20.42
N LYS A 137 -15.34 -2.86 19.49
CA LYS A 137 -16.27 -3.94 19.15
C LYS A 137 -15.49 -5.09 18.51
N VAL A 138 -15.62 -6.29 19.08
CA VAL A 138 -14.99 -7.50 18.53
C VAL A 138 -15.73 -7.91 17.25
N PRO A 139 -15.02 -8.07 16.11
CA PRO A 139 -15.66 -8.44 14.86
C PRO A 139 -16.04 -9.93 14.84
N GLU A 140 -17.22 -10.22 14.31
CA GLU A 140 -17.80 -11.57 14.35
C GLU A 140 -17.75 -12.29 12.99
N THR A 141 -17.73 -11.53 11.90
CA THR A 141 -17.88 -12.09 10.54
C THR A 141 -16.68 -11.78 9.65
N PRO A 142 -16.37 -12.62 8.64
CA PRO A 142 -15.34 -12.31 7.65
C PRO A 142 -15.55 -10.96 6.96
N ALA A 143 -16.80 -10.58 6.69
CA ALA A 143 -17.13 -9.30 6.07
C ALA A 143 -16.74 -8.11 6.95
N GLU A 144 -17.06 -8.17 8.24
CA GLU A 144 -16.69 -7.14 9.23
C GLU A 144 -15.17 -7.06 9.40
N ILE A 145 -14.48 -8.22 9.49
CA ILE A 145 -13.02 -8.28 9.58
C ILE A 145 -12.36 -7.64 8.36
N VAL A 146 -12.72 -8.09 7.15
CA VAL A 146 -12.13 -7.56 5.90
C VAL A 146 -12.40 -6.07 5.78
N ARG A 147 -13.62 -5.62 6.10
CA ARG A 147 -13.96 -4.20 6.08
C ARG A 147 -13.05 -3.42 7.03
N GLY A 148 -12.97 -3.81 8.30
CA GLY A 148 -12.20 -3.07 9.29
C GLY A 148 -10.71 -3.04 8.97
N VAL A 149 -10.15 -4.12 8.42
CA VAL A 149 -8.76 -4.13 7.95
C VAL A 149 -8.55 -3.18 6.77
N ILE A 150 -9.43 -3.17 5.76
CA ILE A 150 -9.30 -2.25 4.62
C ILE A 150 -9.42 -0.78 5.08
N GLU A 151 -10.36 -0.48 5.98
CA GLU A 151 -10.49 0.87 6.54
C GLU A 151 -9.26 1.27 7.37
N SER A 152 -8.70 0.34 8.15
CA SER A 152 -7.47 0.57 8.92
C SER A 152 -6.26 0.83 8.03
N LEU A 153 -6.16 0.16 6.87
CA LEU A 153 -5.13 0.42 5.87
C LEU A 153 -5.30 1.81 5.25
N ALA A 154 -6.53 2.22 4.92
CA ALA A 154 -6.79 3.56 4.39
C ALA A 154 -6.43 4.66 5.40
N ASP A 155 -6.74 4.44 6.68
CA ASP A 155 -6.37 5.35 7.77
C ASP A 155 -4.84 5.43 7.92
N LYS A 156 -4.14 4.29 7.89
CA LYS A 156 -2.67 4.24 7.95
C LYS A 156 -2.00 4.91 6.76
N TYR A 157 -2.54 4.76 5.55
CA TYR A 157 -2.03 5.47 4.37
C TYR A 157 -2.19 6.97 4.50
N THR A 158 -3.37 7.41 4.96
CA THR A 158 -3.65 8.83 5.21
C THR A 158 -2.71 9.42 6.25
N GLU A 159 -2.47 8.70 7.34
CA GLU A 159 -1.49 9.07 8.37
C GLU A 159 -0.08 9.19 7.77
N THR A 160 0.34 8.19 6.98
CA THR A 160 1.69 8.17 6.40
C THR A 160 1.90 9.28 5.38
N ILE A 161 0.88 9.62 4.59
CA ILE A 161 0.94 10.77 3.66
C ILE A 161 1.15 12.07 4.44
N LYS A 162 0.39 12.29 5.52
CA LYS A 162 0.59 13.47 6.38
C LYS A 162 1.98 13.54 6.99
N MET A 163 2.55 12.39 7.38
CA MET A 163 3.94 12.33 7.84
C MET A 163 4.93 12.75 6.75
N ILE A 164 4.71 12.33 5.50
CA ILE A 164 5.54 12.77 4.37
C ILE A 164 5.45 14.28 4.19
N GLU A 165 4.24 14.86 4.24
CA GLU A 165 4.05 16.30 4.12
C GLU A 165 4.77 17.05 5.26
N GLU A 166 4.65 16.57 6.50
CA GLU A 166 5.33 17.14 7.67
C GLU A 166 6.86 17.06 7.54
N ILE A 167 7.39 15.91 7.11
CA ILE A 167 8.83 15.69 6.97
C ILE A 167 9.44 16.59 5.88
N THR A 168 8.70 16.78 4.78
CA THR A 168 9.22 17.40 3.56
C THR A 168 8.85 18.86 3.38
N ASP A 169 7.89 19.35 4.17
CA ASP A 169 7.24 20.65 4.00
C ASP A 169 6.66 20.83 2.58
N ARG A 170 6.09 19.74 2.04
CA ARG A 170 5.48 19.69 0.70
C ARG A 170 4.09 19.10 0.78
N THR A 171 3.12 19.75 0.14
CA THR A 171 1.77 19.20 -0.01
C THR A 171 1.73 18.14 -1.11
N ILE A 172 1.09 17.02 -0.83
CA ILE A 172 0.78 15.99 -1.83
C ILE A 172 -0.53 16.33 -2.53
N ASN A 173 -0.51 16.29 -3.86
CA ASN A 173 -1.65 16.63 -4.69
C ASN A 173 -2.38 15.40 -5.22
N GLU A 174 -1.68 14.29 -5.42
CA GLU A 174 -2.23 13.08 -6.05
C GLU A 174 -1.64 11.81 -5.44
N ILE A 175 -2.42 10.74 -5.48
CA ILE A 175 -2.02 9.43 -4.96
C ILE A 175 -2.15 8.38 -6.06
N TYR A 176 -1.08 7.63 -6.31
CA TYR A 176 -1.06 6.52 -7.26
C TYR A 176 -0.98 5.19 -6.52
N ILE A 177 -2.01 4.37 -6.60
CA ILE A 177 -2.01 3.01 -6.06
C ILE A 177 -1.67 2.05 -7.19
N ILE A 178 -0.54 1.37 -7.09
CA ILE A 178 -0.02 0.45 -8.11
C ILE A 178 0.11 -0.96 -7.53
N GLY A 179 0.29 -1.96 -8.39
CA GLY A 179 0.42 -3.36 -7.95
C GLY A 179 -0.94 -4.05 -7.76
N GLY A 180 -0.94 -5.28 -7.24
CA GLY A 180 -2.15 -6.09 -7.10
C GLY A 180 -3.26 -5.42 -6.28
N GLY A 181 -2.89 -4.67 -5.24
CA GLY A 181 -3.82 -3.97 -4.35
C GLY A 181 -4.63 -2.86 -5.02
N CYS A 182 -4.18 -2.32 -6.16
CA CYS A 182 -4.96 -1.32 -6.91
C CYS A 182 -6.26 -1.88 -7.49
N ARG A 183 -6.40 -3.22 -7.60
CA ARG A 183 -7.67 -3.87 -7.98
C ARG A 183 -8.74 -3.74 -6.90
N ASN A 184 -8.36 -3.48 -5.65
CA ASN A 184 -9.31 -3.30 -4.56
C ASN A 184 -9.93 -1.90 -4.63
N GLY A 185 -11.03 -1.78 -5.38
CA GLY A 185 -11.73 -0.50 -5.55
C GLY A 185 -12.25 0.09 -4.24
N LEU A 186 -12.57 -0.75 -3.24
CA LEU A 186 -12.98 -0.28 -1.93
C LEU A 186 -11.84 0.45 -1.21
N LEU A 187 -10.63 -0.12 -1.18
CA LEU A 187 -9.45 0.52 -0.62
C LEU A 187 -9.16 1.84 -1.33
N CYS A 188 -9.14 1.84 -2.66
CA CYS A 188 -8.85 3.05 -3.44
C CYS A 188 -9.84 4.18 -3.10
N GLN A 189 -11.13 3.87 -3.03
CA GLN A 189 -12.15 4.85 -2.67
C GLN A 189 -12.03 5.34 -1.23
N LEU A 190 -11.72 4.45 -0.28
CA LEU A 190 -11.53 4.83 1.12
C LEU A 190 -10.33 5.76 1.31
N VAL A 191 -9.23 5.50 0.60
CA VAL A 191 -8.05 6.38 0.59
C VAL A 191 -8.41 7.74 0.00
N ALA A 192 -9.14 7.79 -1.12
CA ALA A 192 -9.59 9.04 -1.72
C ALA A 192 -10.48 9.84 -0.76
N ASN A 193 -11.42 9.16 -0.08
CA ASN A 193 -12.30 9.79 0.89
C ASN A 193 -11.56 10.32 2.12
N ALA A 194 -10.60 9.55 2.65
CA ALA A 194 -9.88 9.90 3.87
C ALA A 194 -8.86 11.02 3.66
N THR A 195 -8.23 11.06 2.48
CA THR A 195 -7.24 12.08 2.11
C THR A 195 -7.87 13.32 1.48
N GLY A 196 -9.02 13.18 0.83
CA GLY A 196 -9.61 14.23 -0.01
C GLY A 196 -8.83 14.46 -1.31
N LEU A 197 -7.88 13.58 -1.65
CA LEU A 197 -7.03 13.68 -2.83
C LEU A 197 -7.52 12.78 -3.97
N PRO A 198 -7.27 13.16 -5.24
CA PRO A 198 -7.40 12.24 -6.37
C PRO A 198 -6.56 10.98 -6.16
N VAL A 199 -7.18 9.81 -6.36
CA VAL A 199 -6.51 8.50 -6.33
C VAL A 199 -6.58 7.86 -7.71
N PHE A 200 -5.42 7.55 -8.27
CA PHE A 200 -5.26 6.85 -9.54
C PHE A 200 -4.86 5.39 -9.27
N ALA A 201 -5.69 4.46 -9.70
CA ALA A 201 -5.44 3.03 -9.53
C ALA A 201 -4.82 2.45 -10.81
N GLY A 202 -3.60 1.94 -10.69
CA GLY A 202 -2.89 1.24 -11.77
C GLY A 202 -1.54 1.86 -12.11
N PRO A 203 -0.68 1.10 -12.81
CA PRO A 203 -0.98 -0.22 -13.38
C PRO A 203 -0.89 -1.37 -12.35
N VAL A 204 -1.63 -2.45 -12.61
CA VAL A 204 -1.57 -3.67 -11.78
C VAL A 204 -0.20 -4.33 -11.89
N GLU A 205 0.31 -4.51 -13.11
CA GLU A 205 1.59 -5.15 -13.41
C GLU A 205 2.76 -4.15 -13.39
N ALA A 206 2.73 -3.19 -12.46
CA ALA A 206 3.68 -2.08 -12.40
C ALA A 206 5.14 -2.55 -12.39
N THR A 207 5.44 -3.61 -11.63
CA THR A 207 6.80 -4.20 -11.59
C THR A 207 7.26 -4.66 -12.96
N ALA A 208 6.41 -5.39 -13.71
CA ALA A 208 6.75 -5.89 -15.03
C ALA A 208 6.92 -4.74 -16.03
N ILE A 209 6.01 -3.77 -16.00
CA ILE A 209 6.04 -2.59 -16.87
C ILE A 209 7.31 -1.77 -16.63
N GLY A 210 7.62 -1.45 -15.38
CA GLY A 210 8.81 -0.66 -15.06
C GLY A 210 10.11 -1.38 -15.37
N ASN A 211 10.15 -2.71 -15.22
CA ASN A 211 11.29 -3.51 -15.67
C ASN A 211 11.49 -3.37 -17.19
N LEU A 212 10.41 -3.52 -17.98
CA LEU A 212 10.46 -3.33 -19.44
C LEU A 212 10.89 -1.91 -19.82
N MET A 213 10.47 -0.88 -19.08
CA MET A 213 10.90 0.51 -19.31
C MET A 213 12.40 0.69 -19.10
N VAL A 214 12.96 0.13 -18.03
CA VAL A 214 14.41 0.20 -17.77
C VAL A 214 15.21 -0.50 -18.88
N GLN A 215 14.71 -1.63 -19.38
CA GLN A 215 15.30 -2.33 -20.53
C GLN A 215 15.19 -1.49 -21.81
N ALA A 216 14.01 -0.96 -22.12
CA ALA A 216 13.76 -0.11 -23.28
C ALA A 216 14.69 1.12 -23.29
N LYS A 217 14.88 1.76 -22.13
CA LYS A 217 15.82 2.87 -21.97
C LYS A 217 17.26 2.44 -22.24
N SER A 218 17.68 1.30 -21.69
CA SER A 218 19.03 0.76 -21.88
C SER A 218 19.31 0.40 -23.35
N MET A 219 18.26 0.03 -24.10
CA MET A 219 18.30 -0.24 -25.54
C MET A 219 18.13 1.02 -26.41
N GLY A 220 18.03 2.21 -25.81
CA GLY A 220 17.82 3.47 -26.52
C GLY A 220 16.46 3.61 -27.20
N GLN A 221 15.47 2.79 -26.83
CA GLN A 221 14.10 2.87 -27.37
C GLN A 221 13.29 4.02 -26.74
N ILE A 222 13.63 4.40 -25.51
CA ILE A 222 13.15 5.60 -24.83
C ILE A 222 14.34 6.33 -24.22
N LYS A 223 14.25 7.66 -24.06
CA LYS A 223 15.35 8.51 -23.55
C LYS A 223 15.39 8.57 -22.03
N SER A 224 14.24 8.45 -21.36
CA SER A 224 14.11 8.56 -19.90
C SER A 224 12.93 7.76 -19.35
N ILE A 225 12.90 7.56 -18.03
CA ILE A 225 11.73 6.97 -17.36
C ILE A 225 10.51 7.89 -17.53
N VAL A 226 10.69 9.22 -17.50
CA VAL A 226 9.63 10.20 -17.76
C VAL A 226 8.99 9.99 -19.13
N GLU A 227 9.79 9.77 -20.18
CA GLU A 227 9.24 9.46 -21.50
C GLU A 227 8.46 8.14 -21.48
N GLY A 228 8.98 7.11 -20.80
CA GLY A 228 8.29 5.83 -20.69
C GLY A 228 6.96 5.92 -19.93
N ARG A 229 6.85 6.78 -18.91
CA ARG A 229 5.59 7.01 -18.16
C ARG A 229 4.48 7.54 -19.05
N LYS A 230 4.81 8.35 -20.07
CA LYS A 230 3.85 8.89 -21.06
C LYS A 230 3.33 7.86 -22.06
N ILE A 231 3.92 6.67 -22.10
CA ILE A 231 3.50 5.55 -22.97
C ILE A 231 2.44 4.68 -22.27
N ILE A 232 2.41 4.69 -20.93
CA ILE A 232 1.48 3.96 -20.08
C ILE A 232 0.15 4.71 -20.00
#